data_AF-A0A8T3ZKA1-F1
#
_entry.id   AF-A0A8T3ZKA1-F1
#
_cell.length_a   1.000
_cell.length_b   1.000
_cell.length_c   1.000
_cell.angle_alpha   90.00
_cell.angle_beta   90.00
_cell.angle_gamma   90.00
#
_symmetry.space_group_name_H-M   'P 1'
#
loop_
_entity.id
_entity.type
_entity.pdbx_description
1 polymer ?
#
loop_
_entity_poly.entity_id
_entity_poly.type
_entity_poly.pdbx_seq_one_letter_code
_entity_poly.pdbx_strand_id
1 'polypeptide(L)'
;MKAKKLTAILPLLTLLSDSGVQNSQDASQPATPVVQQNTHFAADTEILWPYTASPAFSSQLYVSPSFPIPTQENITIDALLNVRNSAQEPLFLTADEAAIYAAHNGTLSDAHLYAEVTTLSGTPVRRTNKGGLSLFAAENGRLEEALSLLAVSVPDAAGEQDSVFQTWEDLALYKFVGGTPEYAAQLASFRNRNETAPFSSAQDYIYAAYANADMKTLTALHELKDNDDAEIFTTARDLLPVAVNTTNNPLRITPDKIAQLRKIKTLSGKYLFATVDDFFAAAGTDVSYNEIQNLAVVPTDTGDSLFTAGAAIQYAAAKKGDGYLDKLLAIENAESTRIFTDGASVAAYAAMNGIPEIAQQLADLLDEQKNPFLLPYEAIRYAALGFTEKDFIPLETKKPNALVFFGILDYNQAFLNGVMRDHLKEIRAAYDLRLEFIQEDTAPEKEYATLKEYSLLVLAGHGDGELHRIRLGEGTEESAYLDQTDTGFCKLLDTLPPDAHIFLFSCYAGIGGEKGDNFANYAASCAPGRTVISSTTIINAGAITVETEYPFTARINAAERFPYNMDPRQKYNTDPQQNKGQVRDATYTVVKSRTASASDLAQAPAAVIR
;
A
#
# COMPACT_ATOMS: atom_id res chain seq x y z
N MET A 1 -58.96 2.10 -15.15
CA MET A 1 -59.20 3.25 -14.26
C MET A 1 -58.54 4.49 -14.87
N LYS A 2 -59.07 5.67 -14.55
CA LYS A 2 -59.03 6.92 -15.34
C LYS A 2 -57.63 7.46 -15.66
N ALA A 3 -57.45 7.84 -16.92
CA ALA A 3 -56.35 8.61 -17.47
C ALA A 3 -56.36 10.08 -16.98
N LYS A 4 -55.17 10.68 -16.87
CA LYS A 4 -54.98 12.13 -16.95
C LYS A 4 -53.86 12.44 -17.94
N LYS A 5 -54.27 13.00 -19.09
CA LYS A 5 -53.43 13.76 -20.03
C LYS A 5 -52.99 15.06 -19.35
N LEU A 6 -51.76 15.49 -19.60
CA LEU A 6 -51.45 16.92 -19.69
C LEU A 6 -50.59 17.17 -20.92
N THR A 7 -51.01 18.18 -21.67
CA THR A 7 -50.53 18.61 -22.97
C THR A 7 -49.46 19.68 -22.80
N ALA A 8 -48.56 19.73 -23.77
CA ALA A 8 -47.47 20.68 -24.02
C ALA A 8 -47.76 22.17 -23.76
N ILE A 9 -46.68 22.96 -23.59
CA ILE A 9 -46.44 24.27 -24.24
C ILE A 9 -44.92 24.60 -24.14
N LEU A 10 -44.29 24.80 -25.30
CA LEU A 10 -43.14 25.70 -25.52
C LEU A 10 -43.70 26.91 -26.30
N PRO A 11 -43.13 28.12 -26.21
CA PRO A 11 -42.24 28.52 -27.32
C PRO A 11 -41.08 29.48 -26.98
N LEU A 12 -40.14 29.50 -27.92
CA LEU A 12 -39.05 30.44 -28.26
C LEU A 12 -39.18 31.91 -27.76
N LEU A 13 -38.03 32.49 -27.36
CA LEU A 13 -37.59 33.81 -27.85
C LEU A 13 -36.07 34.03 -27.68
N THR A 14 -35.54 34.77 -28.65
CA THR A 14 -34.16 35.12 -29.01
C THR A 14 -33.65 36.41 -28.34
N LEU A 15 -32.32 36.64 -28.44
CA LEU A 15 -31.56 37.91 -28.51
C LEU A 15 -30.66 38.35 -27.31
N LEU A 16 -29.35 38.41 -27.64
CA LEU A 16 -28.34 39.47 -27.45
C LEU A 16 -28.04 40.06 -26.06
N SER A 17 -26.78 39.93 -25.62
CA SER A 17 -25.77 41.01 -25.44
C SER A 17 -24.57 40.39 -24.69
N ASP A 18 -23.37 40.31 -25.25
CA ASP A 18 -22.38 41.37 -25.46
C ASP A 18 -21.97 42.08 -24.16
N SER A 19 -20.88 41.60 -23.55
CA SER A 19 -19.99 42.41 -22.71
C SER A 19 -18.62 41.74 -22.62
N GLY A 20 -17.74 42.08 -23.56
CA GLY A 20 -16.30 41.97 -23.35
C GLY A 20 -15.80 43.19 -22.56
N VAL A 21 -14.90 42.97 -21.59
CA VAL A 21 -13.91 43.94 -21.07
C VAL A 21 -12.77 43.09 -20.48
N GLN A 22 -11.73 42.83 -21.28
CA GLN A 22 -10.39 43.46 -21.25
C GLN A 22 -9.41 42.89 -20.21
N ASN A 23 -8.37 42.27 -20.77
CA ASN A 23 -7.03 42.14 -20.21
C ASN A 23 -6.46 43.50 -19.79
N SER A 24 -5.76 43.51 -18.66
CA SER A 24 -4.59 44.39 -18.46
C SER A 24 -3.44 43.56 -17.92
N GLN A 25 -2.44 43.34 -18.77
CA GLN A 25 -1.06 43.13 -18.36
C GLN A 25 -0.59 44.44 -17.69
N ASP A 26 0.12 44.35 -16.57
CA ASP A 26 1.31 45.16 -16.40
C ASP A 26 2.31 44.52 -15.44
N ALA A 27 3.56 44.66 -15.81
CA ALA A 27 4.72 43.98 -15.27
C ALA A 27 5.50 44.89 -14.31
N SER A 28 6.48 44.26 -13.64
CA SER A 28 7.77 44.82 -13.18
C SER A 28 7.92 45.28 -11.71
N GLN A 29 8.51 44.36 -10.93
CA GLN A 29 9.75 44.46 -10.11
C GLN A 29 9.84 45.43 -8.90
N PRO A 30 10.85 45.28 -7.99
CA PRO A 30 11.82 44.19 -7.77
C PRO A 30 11.90 43.66 -6.33
N ALA A 31 12.59 42.53 -6.19
CA ALA A 31 13.04 41.93 -4.95
C ALA A 31 14.09 42.80 -4.21
N THR A 32 14.05 42.77 -2.87
CA THR A 32 15.15 43.23 -2.00
C THR A 32 15.48 42.09 -1.01
N PRO A 33 16.76 41.77 -0.77
CA PRO A 33 17.15 40.70 0.14
C PRO A 33 17.25 41.22 1.58
N VAL A 34 16.77 40.44 2.55
CA VAL A 34 17.09 40.66 3.97
C VAL A 34 17.96 39.51 4.45
N VAL A 35 19.18 39.90 4.81
CA VAL A 35 20.20 39.10 5.50
C VAL A 35 20.14 39.45 6.99
N GLN A 36 20.33 38.41 7.82
CA GLN A 36 20.68 38.43 9.26
C GLN A 36 19.64 38.94 10.27
N GLN A 37 19.26 38.08 11.23
CA GLN A 37 19.93 38.08 12.55
C GLN A 37 19.53 36.88 13.41
N ASN A 38 20.56 36.26 14.01
CA ASN A 38 20.47 35.43 15.20
C ASN A 38 19.85 36.22 16.35
N THR A 39 18.94 35.59 17.10
CA THR A 39 18.74 35.93 18.52
C THR A 39 18.43 34.68 19.32
N HIS A 40 19.33 34.39 20.25
CA HIS A 40 19.09 33.66 21.48
C HIS A 40 17.80 34.13 22.17
N PHE A 41 17.02 33.18 22.69
CA PHE A 41 16.24 33.41 23.90
C PHE A 41 16.42 32.23 24.84
N ALA A 42 17.20 32.48 25.88
CA ALA A 42 17.07 31.83 27.17
C ALA A 42 16.03 32.62 27.99
N ALA A 43 15.12 31.89 28.62
CA ALA A 43 14.37 32.30 29.81
C ALA A 43 13.79 30.98 30.37
N ASP A 44 14.38 30.40 31.40
CA ASP A 44 14.11 30.70 32.81
C ASP A 44 12.61 30.78 33.12
N THR A 45 12.07 29.63 33.51
CA THR A 45 10.94 29.57 34.44
C THR A 45 11.15 28.39 35.38
N GLU A 46 11.53 28.72 36.61
CA GLU A 46 11.35 27.88 37.79
C GLU A 46 9.86 27.52 37.93
N ILE A 47 9.53 26.23 37.99
CA ILE A 47 8.26 25.77 38.56
C ILE A 47 8.58 24.73 39.63
N LEU A 48 8.23 25.12 40.85
CA LEU A 48 8.30 24.34 42.08
C LEU A 48 7.40 23.10 42.02
N TRP A 49 8.00 21.96 42.33
CA TRP A 49 7.37 20.70 42.75
C TRP A 49 6.50 20.92 44.01
N PRO A 50 5.39 20.17 44.22
CA PRO A 50 5.55 18.81 44.77
C PRO A 50 4.47 17.81 44.35
N TYR A 51 4.89 16.62 43.90
CA TYR A 51 4.13 15.39 44.15
C TYR A 51 5.08 14.29 44.60
N THR A 52 5.02 14.04 45.91
CA THR A 52 5.62 12.93 46.62
C THR A 52 4.73 11.70 46.46
N ALA A 53 5.21 10.69 45.75
CA ALA A 53 4.85 9.28 45.97
C ALA A 53 5.90 8.40 45.28
N SER A 54 6.97 8.10 46.01
CA SER A 54 7.93 7.06 45.65
C SER A 54 7.37 5.71 46.11
N PRO A 55 7.21 4.70 45.24
CA PRO A 55 7.38 3.33 45.66
C PRO A 55 8.88 3.05 45.72
N ALA A 56 9.35 2.59 46.87
CA ALA A 56 10.71 2.11 47.05
C ALA A 56 10.97 0.92 46.10
N PHE A 57 11.66 1.18 44.99
CA PHE A 57 12.30 0.14 44.18
C PHE A 57 13.63 -0.22 44.83
N SER A 58 13.61 -1.31 45.61
CA SER A 58 14.79 -2.05 46.03
C SER A 58 14.98 -3.22 45.05
N SER A 59 15.70 -2.99 43.96
CA SER A 59 16.24 -4.06 43.12
C SER A 59 17.76 -4.02 43.19
N GLN A 60 18.34 -5.08 43.76
CA GLN A 60 19.78 -5.33 43.78
C GLN A 60 20.27 -5.59 42.34
N LEU A 61 20.71 -4.55 41.65
CA LEU A 61 21.70 -4.64 40.58
C LEU A 61 23.05 -4.35 41.23
N TYR A 62 23.85 -5.40 41.46
CA TYR A 62 25.20 -5.25 42.02
C TYR A 62 26.16 -4.79 40.92
N VAL A 63 26.39 -3.48 40.83
CA VAL A 63 27.70 -2.98 40.39
C VAL A 63 28.52 -2.76 41.67
N SER A 64 29.63 -3.49 41.80
CA SER A 64 30.50 -3.42 42.99
C SER A 64 31.02 -1.98 43.20
N PRO A 65 30.80 -1.32 44.35
CA PRO A 65 31.08 0.09 44.50
C PRO A 65 32.51 0.32 45.02
N SER A 66 33.47 0.55 44.11
CA SER A 66 34.59 1.50 44.26
C SER A 66 35.68 1.22 43.21
N PHE A 67 35.67 1.95 42.10
CA PHE A 67 36.82 2.01 41.20
C PHE A 67 37.33 3.45 41.08
N PRO A 68 38.65 3.67 41.22
CA PRO A 68 39.24 4.99 41.01
C PRO A 68 39.12 5.43 39.54
N ILE A 69 38.90 6.72 39.32
CA ILE A 69 38.88 7.35 38.00
C ILE A 69 40.24 7.10 37.32
N PRO A 70 40.32 6.40 36.17
CA PRO A 70 41.60 6.11 35.52
C PRO A 70 42.18 7.37 34.87
N THR A 71 43.47 7.62 35.12
CA THR A 71 44.30 8.47 34.26
C THR A 71 44.39 7.84 32.87
N GLN A 72 44.28 8.63 31.79
CA GLN A 72 44.32 8.17 30.38
C GLN A 72 45.32 7.02 30.15
N GLU A 73 44.81 5.79 30.14
CA GLU A 73 45.59 4.63 29.73
C GLU A 73 45.75 4.66 28.22
N ASN A 74 46.94 4.31 27.73
CA ASN A 74 47.14 4.03 26.31
C ASN A 74 46.36 2.75 25.95
N ILE A 75 45.12 2.92 25.48
CA ILE A 75 44.27 1.83 25.05
C ILE A 75 44.86 1.24 23.77
N THR A 76 45.23 -0.04 23.79
CA THR A 76 45.58 -0.76 22.56
C THR A 76 44.35 -1.50 22.03
N ILE A 77 44.20 -1.55 20.71
CA ILE A 77 43.13 -2.31 20.05
C ILE A 77 43.15 -3.78 20.48
N ASP A 78 44.35 -4.35 20.65
CA ASP A 78 44.53 -5.72 21.14
C ASP A 78 43.99 -5.93 22.55
N ALA A 79 44.08 -4.94 23.44
CA ALA A 79 43.51 -5.04 24.78
C ALA A 79 41.98 -5.11 24.71
N LEU A 80 41.35 -4.24 23.91
CA LEU A 80 39.90 -4.26 23.69
C LEU A 80 39.44 -5.59 23.06
N LEU A 81 40.15 -6.10 22.07
CA LEU A 81 39.84 -7.39 21.42
C LEU A 81 39.92 -8.60 22.37
N ASN A 82 40.55 -8.46 23.54
CA ASN A 82 40.64 -9.50 24.56
C ASN A 82 39.60 -9.36 25.68
N VAL A 83 38.78 -8.31 25.68
CA VAL A 83 37.66 -8.17 26.63
C VAL A 83 36.59 -9.22 26.30
N ARG A 84 36.14 -9.95 27.33
CA ARG A 84 35.17 -11.04 27.23
C ARG A 84 34.06 -10.84 28.26
N ASN A 85 32.82 -11.15 27.90
CA ASN A 85 31.71 -11.19 28.86
C ASN A 85 31.80 -12.45 29.76
N SER A 86 30.89 -12.57 30.73
CA SER A 86 30.88 -13.73 31.64
C SER A 86 30.63 -15.08 30.94
N ALA A 87 30.03 -15.07 29.74
CA ALA A 87 29.90 -16.24 28.87
C ALA A 87 31.15 -16.53 27.99
N GLN A 88 32.26 -15.82 28.24
CA GLN A 88 33.50 -15.91 27.45
C GLN A 88 33.36 -15.49 25.99
N GLU A 89 32.33 -14.72 25.65
CA GLU A 89 32.17 -14.15 24.30
C GLU A 89 32.95 -12.84 24.19
N PRO A 90 33.62 -12.56 23.06
CA PRO A 90 34.29 -11.29 22.86
C PRO A 90 33.31 -10.13 22.91
N LEU A 91 33.73 -8.98 23.44
CA LEU A 91 32.93 -7.76 23.33
C LEU A 91 33.06 -7.16 21.92
N PHE A 92 34.28 -7.13 21.35
CA PHE A 92 34.59 -6.66 19.98
C PHE A 92 35.03 -7.82 19.07
N LEU A 93 34.52 -7.91 17.83
CA LEU A 93 34.83 -8.96 16.86
C LEU A 93 36.05 -8.61 16.02
N THR A 94 36.17 -7.34 15.70
CA THR A 94 37.14 -6.83 14.73
C THR A 94 37.90 -5.66 15.33
N ALA A 95 39.11 -5.44 14.79
CA ALA A 95 39.91 -4.28 15.13
C ALA A 95 39.15 -2.97 14.84
N ASP A 96 38.33 -2.95 13.78
CA ASP A 96 37.52 -1.78 13.40
C ASP A 96 36.46 -1.44 14.46
N GLU A 97 35.77 -2.44 15.02
CA GLU A 97 34.81 -2.22 16.11
C GLU A 97 35.49 -1.64 17.35
N ALA A 98 36.62 -2.23 17.77
CA ALA A 98 37.39 -1.73 18.89
C ALA A 98 37.94 -0.31 18.64
N ALA A 99 38.34 -0.02 17.40
CA ALA A 99 38.81 1.30 17.00
C ALA A 99 37.68 2.35 17.02
N ILE A 100 36.49 2.00 16.54
CA ILE A 100 35.30 2.87 16.62
C ILE A 100 34.97 3.18 18.08
N TYR A 101 34.96 2.18 18.95
CA TYR A 101 34.71 2.36 20.37
C TYR A 101 35.73 3.31 21.03
N ALA A 102 37.03 3.07 20.80
CA ALA A 102 38.10 3.92 21.32
C ALA A 102 38.03 5.36 20.76
N ALA A 103 37.67 5.53 19.48
CA ALA A 103 37.52 6.83 18.85
C ALA A 103 36.37 7.67 19.44
N HIS A 104 35.38 7.03 20.07
CA HIS A 104 34.26 7.68 20.75
C HIS A 104 34.44 7.70 22.27
N ASN A 105 35.69 7.88 22.71
CA ASN A 105 36.10 7.99 24.12
C ASN A 105 35.88 6.73 24.98
N GLY A 106 35.64 5.57 24.38
CA GLY A 106 35.55 4.32 25.11
C GLY A 106 36.89 3.92 25.73
N THR A 107 36.89 3.50 27.01
CA THR A 107 38.10 3.07 27.73
C THR A 107 38.15 1.56 27.94
N LEU A 108 39.34 1.00 28.24
CA LEU A 108 39.46 -0.42 28.58
C LEU A 108 38.68 -0.76 29.85
N SER A 109 38.70 0.14 30.85
CA SER A 109 37.90 0.01 32.07
C SER A 109 36.41 -0.04 31.76
N ASP A 110 35.91 0.87 30.92
CA ASP A 110 34.50 0.88 30.53
C ASP A 110 34.13 -0.38 29.74
N ALA A 111 35.00 -0.85 28.86
CA ALA A 111 34.77 -2.10 28.13
C ALA A 111 34.63 -3.31 29.09
N HIS A 112 35.43 -3.38 30.16
CA HIS A 112 35.26 -4.40 31.19
C HIS A 112 33.92 -4.26 31.94
N LEU A 113 33.50 -3.03 32.27
CA LEU A 113 32.19 -2.80 32.87
C LEU A 113 31.05 -3.22 31.93
N TYR A 114 31.12 -2.86 30.65
CA TYR A 114 30.16 -3.29 29.63
C TYR A 114 30.11 -4.82 29.45
N ALA A 115 31.24 -5.52 29.60
CA ALA A 115 31.31 -6.98 29.55
C ALA A 115 30.64 -7.67 30.75
N GLU A 116 30.50 -6.97 31.87
CA GLU A 116 29.79 -7.45 33.07
C GLU A 116 28.29 -7.17 33.03
N VAL A 117 27.80 -6.38 32.06
CA VAL A 117 26.39 -6.04 31.95
C VAL A 117 25.56 -7.27 31.53
N THR A 118 24.51 -7.53 32.31
CA THR A 118 23.52 -8.57 32.04
C THR A 118 22.13 -7.96 31.87
N THR A 119 21.22 -8.70 31.21
CA THR A 119 19.78 -8.46 31.27
C THR A 119 19.24 -8.76 32.68
N LEU A 120 17.96 -8.52 32.91
CA LEU A 120 17.32 -8.78 34.20
C LEU A 120 17.31 -10.26 34.58
N SER A 121 17.31 -11.17 33.60
CA SER A 121 17.45 -12.61 33.82
C SER A 121 18.87 -13.05 34.21
N GLY A 122 19.83 -12.11 34.26
CA GLY A 122 21.25 -12.41 34.50
C GLY A 122 21.96 -12.95 33.25
N THR A 123 21.32 -12.90 32.08
CA THR A 123 21.93 -13.29 30.81
C THR A 123 22.86 -12.17 30.33
N PRO A 124 24.11 -12.45 29.93
CA PRO A 124 24.99 -11.43 29.36
C PRO A 124 24.34 -10.77 28.13
N VAL A 125 24.44 -9.45 28.02
CA VAL A 125 23.91 -8.72 26.85
C VAL A 125 24.61 -9.24 25.60
N ARG A 126 23.82 -9.83 24.70
CA ARG A 126 24.39 -10.55 23.56
C ARG A 126 24.93 -9.57 22.55
N ARG A 127 25.99 -9.99 21.89
CA ARG A 127 26.43 -9.35 20.65
C ARG A 127 25.74 -10.01 19.46
N THR A 128 25.59 -9.25 18.39
CA THR A 128 25.34 -9.79 17.05
C THR A 128 26.63 -9.69 16.23
N ASN A 129 26.56 -10.00 14.93
CA ASN A 129 27.67 -9.81 13.99
C ASN A 129 27.86 -8.35 13.54
N LYS A 130 27.17 -7.39 14.15
CA LYS A 130 27.18 -5.98 13.75
C LYS A 130 27.55 -5.07 14.92
N GLY A 131 28.84 -4.97 15.28
CA GLY A 131 29.45 -3.90 16.08
C GLY A 131 28.65 -3.18 17.19
N GLY A 132 27.72 -3.85 17.87
CA GLY A 132 26.64 -3.18 18.60
C GLY A 132 27.13 -2.19 19.65
N LEU A 133 28.09 -2.59 20.50
CA LEU A 133 28.61 -1.70 21.55
C LEU A 133 29.39 -0.52 20.95
N SER A 134 30.16 -0.75 19.90
CA SER A 134 30.91 0.30 19.21
C SER A 134 29.97 1.34 18.59
N LEU A 135 28.85 0.88 18.03
CA LEU A 135 27.80 1.76 17.49
C LEU A 135 27.06 2.50 18.61
N PHE A 136 26.74 1.83 19.72
CA PHE A 136 26.13 2.49 20.88
C PHE A 136 27.03 3.60 21.43
N ALA A 137 28.34 3.35 21.55
CA ALA A 137 29.31 4.37 21.94
C ALA A 137 29.43 5.50 20.92
N ALA A 138 29.36 5.19 19.61
CA ALA A 138 29.37 6.18 18.55
C ALA A 138 28.20 7.17 18.63
N GLU A 139 27.04 6.70 19.10
CA GLU A 139 25.87 7.52 19.39
C GLU A 139 25.93 8.21 20.77
N ASN A 140 27.11 8.33 21.36
CA ASN A 140 27.35 8.87 22.71
C ASN A 140 26.60 8.10 23.82
N GLY A 141 26.33 6.81 23.60
CA GLY A 141 25.73 5.93 24.60
C GLY A 141 26.60 5.75 25.83
N ARG A 142 25.99 5.90 27.01
CA ARG A 142 26.66 5.76 28.31
C ARG A 142 26.25 4.47 29.01
N LEU A 143 27.09 4.00 29.94
CA LEU A 143 26.83 2.77 30.68
C LEU A 143 25.55 2.91 31.51
N GLU A 144 25.33 4.05 32.16
CA GLU A 144 24.12 4.30 32.95
C GLU A 144 22.85 4.26 32.08
N GLU A 145 22.95 4.72 30.84
CA GLU A 145 21.86 4.67 29.87
C GLU A 145 21.59 3.24 29.41
N ALA A 146 22.63 2.47 29.08
CA ALA A 146 22.50 1.06 28.75
C ALA A 146 21.84 0.28 29.90
N LEU A 147 22.27 0.50 31.14
CA LEU A 147 21.67 -0.12 32.33
C LEU A 147 20.20 0.30 32.51
N SER A 148 19.87 1.56 32.24
CA SER A 148 18.49 2.06 32.33
C SER A 148 17.60 1.43 31.25
N LEU A 149 18.10 1.28 30.02
CA LEU A 149 17.39 0.60 28.93
C LEU A 149 17.23 -0.90 29.23
N LEU A 150 18.25 -1.55 29.77
CA LEU A 150 18.17 -2.98 30.13
C LEU A 150 17.26 -3.26 31.34
N ALA A 151 16.96 -2.24 32.14
CA ALA A 151 15.95 -2.32 33.19
C ALA A 151 14.52 -2.24 32.64
N VAL A 152 14.34 -1.87 31.36
CA VAL A 152 13.04 -1.84 30.70
C VAL A 152 12.61 -3.26 30.37
N SER A 153 11.57 -3.72 31.06
CA SER A 153 11.04 -5.07 30.91
C SER A 153 9.53 -5.11 30.77
N VAL A 154 9.07 -6.17 30.11
CA VAL A 154 7.66 -6.50 29.97
C VAL A 154 7.50 -8.00 30.22
N PRO A 155 6.45 -8.45 30.92
CA PRO A 155 6.18 -9.88 31.04
C PRO A 155 5.94 -10.50 29.66
N ASP A 156 6.54 -11.65 29.41
CA ASP A 156 6.25 -12.44 28.21
C ASP A 156 4.92 -13.21 28.37
N ALA A 157 4.59 -14.05 27.37
CA ALA A 157 3.37 -14.86 27.41
C ALA A 157 3.36 -15.92 28.55
N ALA A 158 4.51 -16.26 29.11
CA ALA A 158 4.67 -17.14 30.27
C ALA A 158 4.67 -16.35 31.60
N GLY A 159 4.63 -15.02 31.56
CA GLY A 159 4.73 -14.15 32.72
C GLY A 159 6.17 -13.94 33.21
N GLU A 160 7.18 -14.42 32.50
CA GLU A 160 8.57 -14.19 32.81
C GLU A 160 8.96 -12.75 32.44
N GLN A 161 9.73 -12.08 33.29
CA GLN A 161 10.21 -10.72 33.05
C GLN A 161 11.69 -10.77 32.68
N ASP A 162 12.01 -10.32 31.48
CA ASP A 162 13.38 -10.00 31.08
C ASP A 162 13.41 -8.65 30.36
N SER A 163 14.62 -8.14 30.14
CA SER A 163 14.85 -6.92 29.37
C SER A 163 14.27 -7.04 27.96
N VAL A 164 13.58 -5.98 27.51
CA VAL A 164 13.13 -5.84 26.12
C VAL A 164 14.33 -5.79 25.17
N PHE A 165 15.40 -5.12 25.59
CA PHE A 165 16.65 -5.03 24.85
C PHE A 165 17.55 -6.19 25.27
N GLN A 166 17.89 -7.09 24.35
CA GLN A 166 18.68 -8.28 24.67
C GLN A 166 20.09 -8.23 24.09
N THR A 167 20.31 -7.33 23.13
CA THR A 167 21.58 -7.20 22.43
C THR A 167 22.13 -5.78 22.44
N TRP A 168 23.44 -5.66 22.27
CA TRP A 168 24.08 -4.36 22.04
C TRP A 168 23.60 -3.68 20.76
N GLU A 169 23.16 -4.45 19.75
CA GLU A 169 22.58 -3.89 18.52
C GLU A 169 21.21 -3.24 18.79
N ASP A 170 20.38 -3.85 19.63
CA ASP A 170 19.08 -3.27 20.01
C ASP A 170 19.26 -1.91 20.68
N LEU A 171 20.19 -1.82 21.64
CA LEU A 171 20.51 -0.59 22.36
C LEU A 171 21.07 0.48 21.42
N ALA A 172 22.00 0.10 20.53
CA ALA A 172 22.58 0.99 19.54
C ALA A 172 21.53 1.54 18.57
N LEU A 173 20.70 0.66 17.99
CA LEU A 173 19.65 1.05 17.05
C LEU A 173 18.60 1.94 17.72
N TYR A 174 18.17 1.61 18.94
CA TYR A 174 17.21 2.43 19.68
C TYR A 174 17.75 3.84 19.93
N LYS A 175 19.00 3.95 20.37
CA LYS A 175 19.64 5.25 20.59
C LYS A 175 19.87 6.02 19.29
N PHE A 176 20.32 5.34 18.24
CA PHE A 176 20.54 5.93 16.91
C PHE A 176 19.28 6.61 16.36
N VAL A 177 18.11 6.01 16.58
CA VAL A 177 16.83 6.59 16.14
C VAL A 177 16.26 7.63 17.13
N GLY A 178 17.03 8.07 18.12
CA GLY A 178 16.65 9.10 19.09
C GLY A 178 15.88 8.60 20.31
N GLY A 179 15.85 7.29 20.54
CA GLY A 179 15.24 6.69 21.73
C GLY A 179 15.93 7.13 23.03
N THR A 180 15.16 7.22 24.11
CA THR A 180 15.64 7.57 25.46
C THR A 180 15.14 6.55 26.49
N PRO A 181 15.86 6.34 27.62
CA PRO A 181 15.38 5.46 28.68
C PRO A 181 14.01 5.86 29.21
N GLU A 182 13.73 7.16 29.34
CA GLU A 182 12.45 7.67 29.82
C GLU A 182 11.31 7.29 28.86
N TYR A 183 11.53 7.45 27.55
CA TYR A 183 10.54 7.07 26.55
C TYR A 183 10.34 5.55 26.48
N ALA A 184 11.41 4.75 26.58
CA ALA A 184 11.31 3.30 26.67
C ALA A 184 10.52 2.87 27.92
N ALA A 185 10.77 3.47 29.08
CA ALA A 185 10.01 3.20 30.29
C ALA A 185 8.53 3.57 30.15
N GLN A 186 8.20 4.66 29.44
CA GLN A 186 6.82 5.04 29.14
C GLN A 186 6.14 4.00 28.24
N LEU A 187 6.78 3.54 27.15
CA LEU A 187 6.27 2.48 26.28
C LEU A 187 6.07 1.16 27.06
N ALA A 188 7.02 0.81 27.93
CA ALA A 188 6.97 -0.38 28.76
C ALA A 188 5.93 -0.31 29.88
N SER A 189 5.44 0.88 30.24
CA SER A 189 4.33 1.05 31.19
C SER A 189 2.95 0.90 30.54
N PHE A 190 2.91 0.87 29.21
CA PHE A 190 1.68 0.82 28.44
C PHE A 190 1.02 -0.56 28.55
N ARG A 191 -0.22 -0.62 29.02
CA ARG A 191 -0.94 -1.88 29.29
C ARG A 191 -2.33 -1.82 28.70
N ASN A 192 -2.68 -2.87 27.97
CA ASN A 192 -4.02 -3.11 27.47
C ASN A 192 -4.96 -3.60 28.59
N ARG A 193 -6.26 -3.72 28.31
CA ARG A 193 -7.27 -4.16 29.28
C ARG A 193 -7.00 -5.53 29.88
N ASN A 194 -6.27 -6.39 29.16
CA ASN A 194 -5.83 -7.70 29.61
C ASN A 194 -4.46 -7.65 30.32
N GLU A 195 -4.00 -6.47 30.73
CA GLU A 195 -2.70 -6.21 31.36
C GLU A 195 -1.51 -6.66 30.51
N THR A 196 -1.70 -6.84 29.21
CA THR A 196 -0.63 -7.21 28.27
C THR A 196 0.02 -5.94 27.73
N ALA A 197 1.35 -5.95 27.59
CA ALA A 197 2.10 -4.85 27.00
C ALA A 197 1.97 -4.87 25.46
N PRO A 198 1.45 -3.80 24.82
CA PRO A 198 1.38 -3.76 23.36
C PRO A 198 2.77 -3.73 22.69
N PHE A 199 3.75 -3.17 23.38
CA PHE A 199 5.16 -3.11 22.97
C PHE A 199 5.93 -4.21 23.69
N SER A 200 6.28 -5.28 22.98
CA SER A 200 6.85 -6.49 23.58
C SER A 200 8.24 -6.85 23.07
N SER A 201 8.74 -6.18 22.04
CA SER A 201 10.06 -6.46 21.44
C SER A 201 10.89 -5.19 21.25
N ALA A 202 12.21 -5.31 21.23
CA ALA A 202 13.10 -4.18 20.91
C ALA A 202 12.73 -3.47 19.60
N GLN A 203 12.27 -4.23 18.59
CA GLN A 203 11.85 -3.68 17.30
C GLN A 203 10.66 -2.72 17.42
N ASP A 204 9.71 -3.00 18.32
CA ASP A 204 8.57 -2.12 18.57
C ASP A 204 9.03 -0.78 19.14
N TYR A 205 10.00 -0.81 20.07
CA TYR A 205 10.55 0.38 20.72
C TYR A 205 11.37 1.19 19.73
N ILE A 206 12.23 0.54 18.95
CA ILE A 206 13.01 1.16 17.88
C ILE A 206 12.08 1.83 16.87
N TYR A 207 11.02 1.15 16.42
CA TYR A 207 10.08 1.74 15.47
C TYR A 207 9.31 2.92 16.07
N ALA A 208 8.88 2.82 17.33
CA ALA A 208 8.21 3.91 18.04
C ALA A 208 9.09 5.16 18.20
N ALA A 209 10.38 4.98 18.51
CA ALA A 209 11.35 6.08 18.62
C ALA A 209 11.68 6.68 17.25
N TYR A 210 11.94 5.85 16.25
CA TYR A 210 12.16 6.29 14.87
C TYR A 210 11.00 7.12 14.32
N ALA A 211 9.78 6.71 14.62
CA ALA A 211 8.57 7.42 14.22
C ALA A 211 8.31 8.73 14.98
N ASN A 212 9.08 9.00 16.04
CA ASN A 212 8.79 10.02 17.05
C ASN A 212 7.33 9.95 17.51
N ALA A 213 6.83 8.73 17.78
CA ALA A 213 5.44 8.54 18.17
C ALA A 213 5.16 9.25 19.50
N ASP A 214 4.16 10.13 19.51
CA ASP A 214 3.83 10.92 20.69
C ASP A 214 3.02 10.07 21.70
N MET A 215 3.43 10.05 22.96
CA MET A 215 2.76 9.26 24.01
C MET A 215 1.30 9.64 24.21
N LYS A 216 0.93 10.93 24.04
CA LYS A 216 -0.46 11.36 24.14
C LYS A 216 -1.30 10.74 23.02
N THR A 217 -0.76 10.66 21.81
CA THR A 217 -1.41 10.03 20.66
C THR A 217 -1.52 8.52 20.82
N LEU A 218 -0.44 7.84 21.26
CA LEU A 218 -0.47 6.41 21.56
C LEU A 218 -1.55 6.08 22.61
N THR A 219 -1.60 6.86 23.69
CA THR A 219 -2.62 6.72 24.75
C THR A 219 -4.04 6.88 24.19
N ALA A 220 -4.28 7.94 23.42
CA ALA A 220 -5.59 8.21 22.83
C ALA A 220 -6.05 7.09 21.86
N LEU A 221 -5.13 6.53 21.07
CA LEU A 221 -5.44 5.40 20.18
C LEU A 221 -5.77 4.15 20.98
N HIS A 222 -4.99 3.86 22.02
CA HIS A 222 -5.15 2.64 22.82
C HIS A 222 -6.46 2.61 23.63
N GLU A 223 -6.94 3.76 24.09
CA GLU A 223 -8.22 3.88 24.77
C GLU A 223 -9.43 3.67 23.84
N LEU A 224 -9.21 3.58 22.52
CA LEU A 224 -10.28 3.30 21.58
C LEU A 224 -10.78 1.86 21.68
N LYS A 225 -12.11 1.76 21.72
CA LYS A 225 -12.83 0.49 21.71
C LYS A 225 -13.61 0.30 20.43
N ASP A 226 -14.04 -0.91 20.12
CA ASP A 226 -14.85 -1.24 18.95
C ASP A 226 -16.36 -1.15 19.25
N ASN A 227 -17.19 -1.93 18.53
CA ASN A 227 -18.64 -2.02 18.77
C ASN A 227 -19.02 -2.93 19.93
N ASP A 228 -18.14 -3.85 20.32
CA ASP A 228 -18.33 -4.85 21.37
C ASP A 228 -17.60 -4.46 22.68
N ASP A 229 -17.16 -3.20 22.79
CA ASP A 229 -16.37 -2.65 23.91
C ASP A 229 -14.99 -3.32 24.09
N ALA A 230 -14.47 -3.97 23.03
CA ALA A 230 -13.10 -4.49 22.98
C ALA A 230 -12.14 -3.42 22.48
N GLU A 231 -10.88 -3.45 22.92
CA GLU A 231 -9.86 -2.51 22.46
C GLU A 231 -9.54 -2.74 20.98
N ILE A 232 -9.47 -1.66 20.19
CA ILE A 232 -9.14 -1.76 18.76
C ILE A 232 -7.65 -2.05 18.58
N PHE A 233 -6.82 -1.37 19.36
CA PHE A 233 -5.37 -1.39 19.22
C PHE A 233 -4.73 -2.15 20.36
N THR A 234 -4.40 -3.42 20.10
CA THR A 234 -3.91 -4.34 21.13
C THR A 234 -2.40 -4.59 21.06
N THR A 235 -1.77 -4.28 19.93
CA THR A 235 -0.33 -4.46 19.70
C THR A 235 0.35 -3.18 19.19
N ALA A 236 1.67 -3.09 19.34
CA ALA A 236 2.48 -2.03 18.75
C ALA A 236 2.35 -1.99 17.21
N ARG A 237 2.17 -3.16 16.58
CA ARG A 237 1.95 -3.28 15.13
C ARG A 237 0.65 -2.60 14.68
N ASP A 238 -0.38 -2.58 15.53
CA ASP A 238 -1.64 -1.89 15.24
C ASP A 238 -1.52 -0.38 15.50
N LEU A 239 -0.87 -0.01 16.61
CA LEU A 239 -0.76 1.37 17.08
C LEU A 239 0.15 2.22 16.18
N LEU A 240 1.36 1.71 15.90
CA LEU A 240 2.42 2.52 15.34
C LEU A 240 2.12 3.02 13.93
N PRO A 241 1.59 2.23 12.98
CA PRO A 241 1.26 2.72 11.64
C PRO A 241 0.28 3.90 11.66
N VAL A 242 -0.71 3.87 12.56
CA VAL A 242 -1.65 4.98 12.74
C VAL A 242 -0.95 6.17 13.40
N ALA A 243 -0.20 5.96 14.49
CA ALA A 243 0.52 7.01 15.20
C ALA A 243 1.59 7.70 14.32
N VAL A 244 2.35 6.98 13.51
CA VAL A 244 3.37 7.54 12.61
C VAL A 244 2.73 8.45 11.55
N ASN A 245 1.59 8.01 10.98
CA ASN A 245 0.87 8.82 10.01
C ASN A 245 0.32 10.11 10.63
N THR A 246 0.05 10.13 11.94
CA THR A 246 -0.32 11.36 12.65
C THR A 246 0.86 12.31 12.94
N THR A 247 2.10 11.82 13.08
CA THR A 247 3.25 12.66 13.47
C THR A 247 3.98 13.26 12.27
N ASN A 248 4.03 12.61 11.11
CA ASN A 248 4.90 13.06 10.01
C ASN A 248 4.20 13.80 8.86
N ASN A 249 2.87 13.89 8.85
CA ASN A 249 2.12 14.56 7.77
C ASN A 249 1.49 15.87 8.26
N PRO A 250 1.73 17.06 7.67
CA PRO A 250 1.10 18.32 8.09
C PRO A 250 -0.44 18.35 7.99
N LEU A 251 -1.08 17.38 7.32
CA LEU A 251 -2.54 17.19 7.23
C LEU A 251 -3.11 16.33 8.39
N ARG A 252 -2.48 16.39 9.58
CA ARG A 252 -2.61 15.45 10.70
C ARG A 252 -4.04 15.08 11.09
N ILE A 253 -4.27 13.78 11.22
CA ILE A 253 -5.24 13.27 12.20
C ILE A 253 -4.67 13.53 13.60
N THR A 254 -5.28 14.44 14.34
CA THR A 254 -4.94 14.68 15.75
C THR A 254 -5.66 13.69 16.66
N PRO A 255 -5.22 13.50 17.93
CA PRO A 255 -6.01 12.77 18.92
C PRO A 255 -7.47 13.24 19.01
N ASP A 256 -7.71 14.55 18.85
CA ASP A 256 -9.08 15.09 18.82
C ASP A 256 -9.86 14.63 17.59
N LYS A 257 -9.23 14.58 16.41
CA LYS A 257 -9.85 14.05 15.19
C LYS A 257 -10.14 12.55 15.32
N ILE A 258 -9.25 11.77 15.93
CA ILE A 258 -9.49 10.35 16.26
C ILE A 258 -10.72 10.20 17.15
N ALA A 259 -10.76 10.96 18.26
CA ALA A 259 -11.89 10.96 19.19
C ALA A 259 -13.20 11.44 18.54
N GLN A 260 -13.13 12.34 17.56
CA GLN A 260 -14.27 12.74 16.75
C GLN A 260 -14.72 11.62 15.82
N LEU A 261 -13.85 11.07 14.96
CA LEU A 261 -14.17 9.98 14.04
C LEU A 261 -14.78 8.78 14.76
N ARG A 262 -14.25 8.46 15.95
CA ARG A 262 -14.80 7.44 16.85
C ARG A 262 -16.26 7.67 17.23
N LYS A 263 -16.74 8.91 17.29
CA LYS A 263 -18.15 9.22 17.65
C LYS A 263 -19.11 9.03 16.48
N ILE A 264 -18.61 8.81 15.26
CA ILE A 264 -19.46 8.65 14.08
C ILE A 264 -20.15 7.29 14.16
N LYS A 265 -21.49 7.34 14.13
CA LYS A 265 -22.35 6.17 14.16
C LYS A 265 -23.01 5.95 12.80
N THR A 266 -23.13 4.70 12.42
CA THR A 266 -23.97 4.22 11.32
C THR A 266 -25.44 4.31 11.71
N LEU A 267 -26.34 4.08 10.76
CA LEU A 267 -27.79 4.03 10.97
C LEU A 267 -28.21 2.96 11.99
N SER A 268 -27.44 1.87 12.10
CA SER A 268 -27.66 0.82 13.11
C SER A 268 -27.15 1.19 14.51
N GLY A 269 -26.60 2.40 14.70
CA GLY A 269 -26.02 2.84 15.98
C GLY A 269 -24.64 2.25 16.27
N LYS A 270 -24.08 1.45 15.35
CA LYS A 270 -22.70 0.95 15.42
C LYS A 270 -21.73 2.07 15.04
N TYR A 271 -20.53 2.04 15.58
CA TYR A 271 -19.45 2.93 15.20
C TYR A 271 -19.01 2.63 13.77
N LEU A 272 -18.87 3.69 12.96
CA LEU A 272 -18.36 3.58 11.60
C LEU A 272 -16.89 3.15 11.62
N PHE A 273 -16.10 3.77 12.50
CA PHE A 273 -14.70 3.43 12.75
C PHE A 273 -14.61 2.45 13.92
N ALA A 274 -14.40 1.17 13.61
CA ALA A 274 -14.41 0.09 14.59
C ALA A 274 -13.20 -0.84 14.49
N THR A 275 -12.37 -0.70 13.45
CA THR A 275 -11.19 -1.54 13.21
C THR A 275 -9.91 -0.72 13.04
N VAL A 276 -8.75 -1.37 13.15
CA VAL A 276 -7.44 -0.76 12.91
C VAL A 276 -7.36 -0.18 11.48
N ASP A 277 -7.85 -0.93 10.49
CA ASP A 277 -7.82 -0.52 9.08
C ASP A 277 -8.64 0.74 8.81
N ASP A 278 -9.78 0.92 9.51
CA ASP A 278 -10.61 2.13 9.39
C ASP A 278 -9.83 3.38 9.80
N PHE A 279 -9.11 3.32 10.93
CA PHE A 279 -8.31 4.42 11.44
C PHE A 279 -7.04 4.63 10.62
N PHE A 280 -6.44 3.56 10.11
CA PHE A 280 -5.30 3.65 9.21
C PHE A 280 -5.66 4.37 7.91
N ALA A 281 -6.79 4.01 7.29
CA ALA A 281 -7.32 4.69 6.11
C ALA A 281 -7.61 6.18 6.38
N ALA A 282 -8.13 6.50 7.57
CA ALA A 282 -8.37 7.89 7.96
C ALA A 282 -7.08 8.69 8.10
N ALA A 283 -6.05 8.10 8.72
CA ALA A 283 -4.81 8.80 9.07
C ALA A 283 -4.07 9.40 7.87
N GLY A 284 -4.25 8.81 6.68
CA GLY A 284 -3.65 9.27 5.43
C GLY A 284 -4.45 10.32 4.66
N THR A 285 -5.64 10.73 5.12
CA THR A 285 -6.58 11.53 4.30
C THR A 285 -7.03 12.85 4.95
N ASP A 286 -7.05 13.89 4.12
CA ASP A 286 -7.57 15.22 4.46
C ASP A 286 -9.11 15.25 4.29
N VAL A 287 -9.79 14.58 5.21
CA VAL A 287 -11.26 14.55 5.32
C VAL A 287 -11.73 15.16 6.63
N SER A 288 -12.84 15.91 6.60
CA SER A 288 -13.42 16.52 7.80
C SER A 288 -14.39 15.58 8.52
N TYR A 289 -14.55 15.78 9.84
CA TYR A 289 -15.51 15.01 10.65
C TYR A 289 -16.94 15.12 10.10
N ASN A 290 -17.37 16.34 9.72
CA ASN A 290 -18.73 16.59 9.24
C ASN A 290 -19.02 15.86 7.92
N GLU A 291 -18.06 15.82 6.98
CA GLU A 291 -18.21 15.08 5.73
C GLU A 291 -18.46 13.60 6.00
N ILE A 292 -17.62 12.97 6.84
CA ILE A 292 -17.76 11.55 7.16
C ILE A 292 -19.04 11.28 7.98
N GLN A 293 -19.41 12.18 8.89
CA GLN A 293 -20.63 12.05 9.67
C GLN A 293 -21.89 12.03 8.79
N ASN A 294 -21.93 12.89 7.77
CA ASN A 294 -23.05 12.93 6.82
C ASN A 294 -23.13 11.64 5.99
N LEU A 295 -21.98 11.07 5.59
CA LEU A 295 -21.94 9.82 4.82
C LEU A 295 -22.35 8.60 5.65
N ALA A 296 -22.06 8.60 6.95
CA ALA A 296 -22.39 7.48 7.85
C ALA A 296 -23.89 7.19 7.98
N VAL A 297 -24.74 8.19 7.70
CA VAL A 297 -26.20 8.10 7.84
C VAL A 297 -26.94 7.99 6.51
N VAL A 298 -26.22 7.84 5.40
CA VAL A 298 -26.85 7.60 4.09
C VAL A 298 -27.36 6.15 4.05
N PRO A 299 -28.67 5.91 3.84
CA PRO A 299 -29.23 4.57 3.86
C PRO A 299 -29.02 3.83 2.52
N THR A 300 -28.85 2.51 2.59
CA THR A 300 -29.16 1.58 1.51
C THR A 300 -30.68 1.42 1.37
N ASP A 301 -31.13 0.68 0.35
CA ASP A 301 -32.56 0.35 0.20
C ASP A 301 -33.07 -0.58 1.32
N THR A 302 -32.17 -1.29 2.02
CA THR A 302 -32.50 -2.10 3.20
C THR A 302 -32.55 -1.30 4.49
N GLY A 303 -32.15 -0.02 4.47
CA GLY A 303 -32.06 0.86 5.64
C GLY A 303 -30.74 0.76 6.42
N ASP A 304 -29.79 -0.05 5.96
CA ASP A 304 -28.42 -0.09 6.50
C ASP A 304 -27.62 1.12 6.04
N SER A 305 -26.47 1.41 6.66
CA SER A 305 -25.58 2.46 6.16
C SER A 305 -24.95 2.07 4.84
N LEU A 306 -25.05 2.94 3.85
CA LEU A 306 -24.48 2.77 2.52
C LEU A 306 -22.95 2.70 2.57
N PHE A 307 -22.32 3.58 3.37
CA PHE A 307 -20.87 3.66 3.45
C PHE A 307 -20.29 2.90 4.66
N THR A 308 -19.26 2.09 4.38
CA THR A 308 -18.26 1.67 5.37
C THR A 308 -17.26 2.80 5.62
N ALA A 309 -16.40 2.71 6.64
CA ALA A 309 -15.43 3.77 6.94
C ALA A 309 -14.49 4.04 5.76
N GLY A 310 -13.89 2.98 5.19
CA GLY A 310 -13.00 3.10 4.03
C GLY A 310 -13.69 3.75 2.82
N ALA A 311 -14.93 3.35 2.53
CA ALA A 311 -15.70 3.95 1.44
C ALA A 311 -16.05 5.42 1.72
N ALA A 312 -16.46 5.76 2.94
CA ALA A 312 -16.75 7.15 3.32
C ALA A 312 -15.53 8.05 3.18
N ILE A 313 -14.36 7.57 3.65
CA ILE A 313 -13.08 8.28 3.52
C ILE A 313 -12.72 8.48 2.06
N GLN A 314 -12.77 7.41 1.26
CA GLN A 314 -12.42 7.48 -0.16
C GLN A 314 -13.35 8.44 -0.91
N TYR A 315 -14.66 8.41 -0.64
CA TYR A 315 -15.62 9.33 -1.25
C TYR A 315 -15.34 10.79 -0.85
N ALA A 316 -15.17 11.07 0.46
CA ALA A 316 -14.89 12.42 0.95
C ALA A 316 -13.57 12.97 0.39
N ALA A 317 -12.54 12.13 0.28
CA ALA A 317 -11.25 12.50 -0.29
C ALA A 317 -11.34 12.86 -1.80
N ALA A 318 -12.37 12.38 -2.51
CA ALA A 318 -12.63 12.74 -3.90
C ALA A 318 -13.18 14.18 -4.07
N LYS A 319 -13.47 14.90 -2.97
CA LYS A 319 -13.87 16.31 -2.90
C LYS A 319 -14.94 16.69 -3.93
N LYS A 320 -16.00 15.86 -4.01
CA LYS A 320 -17.13 16.10 -4.91
C LYS A 320 -18.03 17.21 -4.38
N GLY A 321 -18.58 18.00 -5.30
CA GLY A 321 -19.49 19.10 -4.97
C GLY A 321 -20.85 18.60 -4.46
N ASP A 322 -21.59 19.53 -3.84
CA ASP A 322 -22.93 19.28 -3.33
C ASP A 322 -23.87 18.67 -4.39
N GLY A 323 -24.67 17.69 -3.99
CA GLY A 323 -25.62 16.99 -4.85
C GLY A 323 -25.01 15.94 -5.78
N TYR A 324 -23.68 15.77 -5.83
CA TYR A 324 -23.06 14.70 -6.61
C TYR A 324 -23.49 13.32 -6.13
N LEU A 325 -23.52 13.09 -4.80
CA LEU A 325 -24.02 11.84 -4.22
C LEU A 325 -25.48 11.57 -4.61
N ASP A 326 -26.35 12.57 -4.45
CA ASP A 326 -27.77 12.44 -4.76
C ASP A 326 -28.01 12.08 -6.22
N LYS A 327 -27.22 12.66 -7.14
CA LYS A 327 -27.24 12.29 -8.55
C LYS A 327 -26.89 10.82 -8.75
N LEU A 328 -25.81 10.32 -8.13
CA LEU A 328 -25.43 8.91 -8.28
C LEU A 328 -26.50 7.96 -7.73
N LEU A 329 -27.04 8.27 -6.55
CA LEU A 329 -28.07 7.43 -5.92
C LEU A 329 -29.41 7.49 -6.64
N ALA A 330 -29.66 8.49 -7.49
CA ALA A 330 -30.84 8.57 -8.32
C ALA A 330 -30.74 7.75 -9.62
N ILE A 331 -29.57 7.19 -9.96
CA ILE A 331 -29.39 6.45 -11.21
C ILE A 331 -29.97 5.04 -11.05
N GLU A 332 -31.04 4.81 -11.79
CA GLU A 332 -31.69 3.52 -11.97
C GLU A 332 -31.54 3.08 -13.43
N ASN A 333 -31.46 1.77 -13.65
CA ASN A 333 -31.56 1.19 -14.98
C ASN A 333 -33.03 1.13 -15.46
N ALA A 334 -33.26 0.64 -16.68
CA ALA A 334 -34.60 0.54 -17.25
C ALA A 334 -35.58 -0.36 -16.47
N GLU A 335 -35.08 -1.22 -15.58
CA GLU A 335 -35.88 -2.06 -14.68
C GLU A 335 -36.16 -1.39 -13.32
N SER A 336 -35.85 -0.09 -13.18
CA SER A 336 -35.94 0.66 -11.91
C SER A 336 -35.04 0.06 -10.82
N THR A 337 -33.94 -0.58 -11.21
CA THR A 337 -32.92 -1.07 -10.27
C THR A 337 -31.84 0.00 -10.14
N ARG A 338 -31.60 0.49 -8.93
CA ARG A 338 -30.50 1.43 -8.65
C ARG A 338 -29.18 0.75 -8.99
N ILE A 339 -28.32 1.43 -9.76
CA ILE A 339 -27.04 0.82 -10.14
C ILE A 339 -26.00 0.93 -9.02
N PHE A 340 -26.03 2.02 -8.24
CA PHE A 340 -25.17 2.27 -7.09
C PHE A 340 -25.84 1.78 -5.80
N THR A 341 -25.58 0.54 -5.41
CA THR A 341 -26.24 -0.10 -4.27
C THR A 341 -25.41 -0.09 -2.98
N ASP A 342 -24.12 0.22 -3.07
CA ASP A 342 -23.17 0.19 -1.97
C ASP A 342 -22.22 1.40 -2.00
N GLY A 343 -21.67 1.76 -0.84
CA GLY A 343 -20.77 2.90 -0.72
C GLY A 343 -19.42 2.69 -1.40
N ALA A 344 -18.94 1.46 -1.55
CA ALA A 344 -17.63 1.19 -2.16
C ALA A 344 -17.65 1.48 -3.67
N SER A 345 -18.71 1.09 -4.38
CA SER A 345 -18.91 1.43 -5.79
C SER A 345 -19.08 2.93 -6.01
N VAL A 346 -19.83 3.61 -5.13
CA VAL A 346 -19.96 5.08 -5.14
C VAL A 346 -18.62 5.78 -4.91
N ALA A 347 -17.85 5.34 -3.91
CA ALA A 347 -16.57 5.93 -3.55
C ALA A 347 -15.52 5.74 -4.65
N ALA A 348 -15.41 4.53 -5.22
CA ALA A 348 -14.50 4.25 -6.33
C ALA A 348 -14.85 5.09 -7.56
N TYR A 349 -16.13 5.17 -7.93
CA TYR A 349 -16.60 5.99 -9.05
C TYR A 349 -16.27 7.48 -8.86
N ALA A 350 -16.49 8.00 -7.64
CA ALA A 350 -16.13 9.37 -7.29
C ALA A 350 -14.61 9.61 -7.37
N ALA A 351 -13.79 8.72 -6.81
CA ALA A 351 -12.33 8.81 -6.81
C ALA A 351 -11.75 8.83 -8.24
N MET A 352 -12.40 8.14 -9.18
CA MET A 352 -12.04 8.16 -10.60
C MET A 352 -12.51 9.41 -11.35
N ASN A 353 -13.14 10.39 -10.69
CA ASN A 353 -13.79 11.51 -11.35
C ASN A 353 -14.86 11.07 -12.35
N GLY A 354 -15.67 10.06 -11.98
CA GLY A 354 -16.84 9.66 -12.73
C GLY A 354 -17.82 10.83 -12.95
N ILE A 355 -18.63 10.71 -14.00
CA ILE A 355 -19.61 11.71 -14.43
C ILE A 355 -20.99 11.04 -14.36
N PRO A 356 -21.89 11.44 -13.43
CA PRO A 356 -23.19 10.80 -13.23
C PRO A 356 -23.99 10.63 -14.53
N GLU A 357 -23.92 11.61 -15.42
CA GLU A 357 -24.62 11.59 -16.71
C GLU A 357 -24.13 10.46 -17.63
N ILE A 358 -22.84 10.08 -17.56
CA ILE A 358 -22.31 8.93 -18.31
C ILE A 358 -22.80 7.62 -17.69
N ALA A 359 -22.77 7.50 -16.36
CA ALA A 359 -23.30 6.32 -15.68
C ALA A 359 -24.80 6.12 -15.96
N GLN A 360 -25.59 7.20 -16.01
CA GLN A 360 -27.01 7.14 -16.40
C GLN A 360 -27.17 6.66 -17.84
N GLN A 361 -26.41 7.21 -18.80
CA GLN A 361 -26.47 6.77 -20.20
C GLN A 361 -26.21 5.26 -20.35
N LEU A 362 -25.22 4.74 -19.62
CA LEU A 362 -24.90 3.32 -19.64
C LEU A 362 -25.96 2.46 -18.93
N ALA A 363 -26.58 2.97 -17.87
CA ALA A 363 -27.69 2.29 -17.18
C ALA A 363 -28.97 2.21 -18.02
N ASP A 364 -29.19 3.21 -18.89
CA ASP A 364 -30.32 3.30 -19.81
C ASP A 364 -30.12 2.46 -21.08
N LEU A 365 -28.92 1.89 -21.28
CA LEU A 365 -28.61 1.11 -22.47
C LEU A 365 -29.43 -0.19 -22.46
N LEU A 366 -30.08 -0.49 -23.59
CA LEU A 366 -30.96 -1.64 -23.74
C LEU A 366 -30.46 -2.59 -24.82
N ASP A 367 -30.64 -3.89 -24.59
CA ASP A 367 -30.45 -4.92 -25.62
C ASP A 367 -31.58 -4.90 -26.66
N GLU A 368 -31.49 -5.78 -27.66
CA GLU A 368 -32.52 -5.92 -28.71
C GLU A 368 -33.90 -6.34 -28.14
N GLN A 369 -33.91 -6.99 -26.98
CA GLN A 369 -35.10 -7.46 -26.26
C GLN A 369 -35.66 -6.42 -25.29
N LYS A 370 -35.05 -5.23 -25.21
CA LYS A 370 -35.37 -4.12 -24.28
C LYS A 370 -35.11 -4.42 -22.81
N ASN A 371 -34.21 -5.36 -22.51
CA ASN A 371 -33.67 -5.53 -21.15
C ASN A 371 -32.44 -4.62 -20.99
N PRO A 372 -32.04 -4.29 -19.75
CA PRO A 372 -30.78 -3.61 -19.50
C PRO A 372 -29.62 -4.35 -20.18
N PHE A 373 -28.87 -3.64 -21.02
CA PHE A 373 -27.75 -4.21 -21.76
C PHE A 373 -26.57 -4.54 -20.83
N LEU A 374 -26.37 -3.71 -19.81
CA LEU A 374 -25.33 -3.87 -18.79
C LEU A 374 -25.95 -4.20 -17.44
N LEU A 375 -25.26 -5.06 -16.70
CA LEU A 375 -25.54 -5.23 -15.27
C LEU A 375 -25.16 -3.94 -14.52
N PRO A 376 -25.81 -3.64 -13.38
CA PRO A 376 -25.49 -2.48 -12.55
C PRO A 376 -24.01 -2.20 -12.33
N TYR A 377 -23.25 -3.22 -11.92
CA TYR A 377 -21.82 -3.07 -11.63
C TYR A 377 -20.98 -2.83 -12.90
N GLU A 378 -21.38 -3.37 -14.04
CA GLU A 378 -20.69 -3.18 -15.32
C GLU A 378 -20.87 -1.73 -15.79
N ALA A 379 -22.10 -1.21 -15.76
CA ALA A 379 -22.40 0.18 -16.11
C ALA A 379 -21.52 1.16 -15.30
N ILE A 380 -21.37 0.94 -14.00
CA ILE A 380 -20.50 1.75 -13.14
C ILE A 380 -19.05 1.67 -13.60
N ARG A 381 -18.51 0.46 -13.81
CA ARG A 381 -17.09 0.26 -14.16
C ARG A 381 -16.75 0.82 -15.54
N TYR A 382 -17.59 0.57 -16.55
CA TYR A 382 -17.43 1.15 -17.88
C TYR A 382 -17.45 2.67 -17.81
N ALA A 383 -18.44 3.25 -17.13
CA ALA A 383 -18.51 4.71 -16.97
C ALA A 383 -17.28 5.26 -16.23
N ALA A 384 -16.74 4.54 -15.25
CA ALA A 384 -15.56 4.96 -14.49
C ALA A 384 -14.31 4.99 -15.39
N LEU A 385 -14.19 4.02 -16.29
CA LEU A 385 -13.16 3.93 -17.33
C LEU A 385 -13.45 4.84 -18.54
N GLY A 386 -14.46 5.71 -18.44
CA GLY A 386 -14.78 6.72 -19.44
C GLY A 386 -15.41 6.17 -20.73
N PHE A 387 -16.03 5.00 -20.68
CA PHE A 387 -16.88 4.50 -21.76
C PHE A 387 -18.24 5.18 -21.71
N THR A 388 -18.85 5.31 -22.89
CA THR A 388 -20.14 5.94 -23.15
C THR A 388 -20.99 5.04 -24.03
N GLU A 389 -22.27 5.36 -24.23
CA GLU A 389 -23.17 4.60 -25.12
C GLU A 389 -22.58 4.33 -26.52
N LYS A 390 -21.75 5.24 -27.03
CA LYS A 390 -21.16 5.16 -28.37
C LYS A 390 -20.10 4.08 -28.49
N ASP A 391 -19.49 3.70 -27.38
CA ASP A 391 -18.46 2.67 -27.35
C ASP A 391 -19.05 1.25 -27.43
N PHE A 392 -20.37 1.10 -27.26
CA PHE A 392 -21.09 -0.18 -27.36
C PHE A 392 -21.78 -0.39 -28.72
N ILE A 393 -21.72 0.61 -29.59
CA ILE A 393 -22.17 0.48 -30.97
C ILE A 393 -21.00 -0.13 -31.76
N PRO A 394 -21.19 -1.24 -32.50
CA PRO A 394 -20.13 -1.83 -33.30
C PRO A 394 -19.45 -0.77 -34.19
N LEU A 395 -18.18 -0.50 -33.88
CA LEU A 395 -17.37 0.48 -34.59
C LEU A 395 -16.77 -0.21 -35.81
N GLU A 396 -17.47 -0.17 -36.95
CA GLU A 396 -16.88 -0.54 -38.24
C GLU A 396 -16.05 0.64 -38.78
N THR A 397 -14.97 1.03 -38.09
CA THR A 397 -14.07 2.07 -38.62
C THR A 397 -12.93 1.45 -39.44
N LYS A 398 -11.95 2.28 -39.83
CA LYS A 398 -10.73 1.83 -40.49
C LYS A 398 -9.60 1.53 -39.49
N LYS A 399 -9.84 1.71 -38.20
CA LYS A 399 -8.86 1.42 -37.15
C LYS A 399 -8.70 -0.10 -37.00
N PRO A 400 -7.54 -0.57 -36.55
CA PRO A 400 -7.39 -1.94 -36.08
C PRO A 400 -8.27 -2.20 -34.84
N ASN A 401 -8.70 -3.45 -34.64
CA ASN A 401 -9.49 -3.80 -33.45
C ASN A 401 -8.58 -4.13 -32.25
N ALA A 402 -9.01 -3.75 -31.05
CA ALA A 402 -8.40 -4.16 -29.78
C ALA A 402 -9.43 -4.81 -28.86
N LEU A 403 -9.03 -5.88 -28.16
CA LEU A 403 -9.83 -6.53 -27.14
C LEU A 403 -9.11 -6.44 -25.81
N VAL A 404 -9.78 -5.92 -24.79
CA VAL A 404 -9.28 -5.88 -23.41
C VAL A 404 -10.19 -6.75 -22.55
N PHE A 405 -9.60 -7.76 -21.92
CA PHE A 405 -10.26 -8.51 -20.85
C PHE A 405 -9.78 -8.00 -19.49
N PHE A 406 -10.72 -7.56 -18.66
CA PHE A 406 -10.48 -7.16 -17.27
C PHE A 406 -11.08 -8.19 -16.32
N GLY A 407 -10.26 -8.70 -15.39
CA GLY A 407 -10.78 -9.46 -14.26
C GLY A 407 -11.81 -8.66 -13.47
N ILE A 408 -12.92 -9.29 -13.08
CA ILE A 408 -13.91 -8.66 -12.21
C ILE A 408 -13.33 -8.37 -10.82
N LEU A 409 -12.38 -9.17 -10.35
CA LEU A 409 -11.70 -8.92 -9.09
C LEU A 409 -10.71 -7.76 -9.22
N ASP A 410 -10.98 -6.66 -8.51
CA ASP A 410 -10.06 -5.55 -8.37
C ASP A 410 -10.06 -5.00 -6.93
N TYR A 411 -9.71 -5.85 -5.97
CA TYR A 411 -9.84 -5.58 -4.53
C TYR A 411 -9.08 -4.33 -4.04
N ASN A 412 -8.06 -3.88 -4.78
CA ASN A 412 -7.25 -2.71 -4.43
C ASN A 412 -7.34 -1.59 -5.50
N GLN A 413 -8.28 -1.67 -6.44
CA GLN A 413 -8.49 -0.66 -7.49
C GLN A 413 -7.25 -0.45 -8.40
N ALA A 414 -6.46 -1.51 -8.61
CA ALA A 414 -5.27 -1.47 -9.48
C ALA A 414 -5.64 -1.23 -10.95
N PHE A 415 -6.85 -1.61 -11.36
CA PHE A 415 -7.35 -1.47 -12.74
C PHE A 415 -8.40 -0.35 -12.85
N LEU A 416 -9.23 -0.17 -11.82
CA LEU A 416 -10.23 0.89 -11.75
C LEU A 416 -9.63 2.19 -11.17
N ASN A 417 -8.78 2.86 -11.95
CA ASN A 417 -8.22 4.16 -11.59
C ASN A 417 -8.06 5.11 -12.79
N GLY A 418 -7.75 6.38 -12.50
CA GLY A 418 -7.63 7.43 -13.51
C GLY A 418 -6.52 7.17 -14.54
N VAL A 419 -5.40 6.55 -14.14
CA VAL A 419 -4.30 6.22 -15.06
C VAL A 419 -4.75 5.19 -16.08
N MET A 420 -5.45 4.14 -15.64
CA MET A 420 -5.98 3.13 -16.56
C MET A 420 -7.02 3.72 -17.52
N ARG A 421 -7.91 4.61 -17.03
CA ARG A 421 -8.83 5.33 -17.91
C ARG A 421 -8.09 6.10 -19.01
N ASP A 422 -7.00 6.77 -18.65
CA ASP A 422 -6.22 7.54 -19.61
C ASP A 422 -5.52 6.62 -20.64
N HIS A 423 -4.96 5.49 -20.22
CA HIS A 423 -4.43 4.46 -21.13
C HIS A 423 -5.50 3.91 -22.08
N LEU A 424 -6.70 3.58 -21.58
CA LEU A 424 -7.80 3.09 -22.42
C LEU A 424 -8.32 4.16 -23.38
N LYS A 425 -8.24 5.44 -23.01
CA LYS A 425 -8.55 6.56 -23.91
C LYS A 425 -7.53 6.66 -25.05
N GLU A 426 -6.24 6.49 -24.77
CA GLU A 426 -5.18 6.44 -25.79
C GLU A 426 -5.38 5.24 -26.72
N ILE A 427 -5.65 4.05 -26.17
CA ILE A 427 -5.96 2.86 -26.97
C ILE A 427 -7.18 3.11 -27.88
N ARG A 428 -8.28 3.70 -27.38
CA ARG A 428 -9.45 4.07 -28.20
C ARG A 428 -9.16 5.09 -29.29
N ALA A 429 -8.13 5.93 -29.12
CA ALA A 429 -7.73 6.86 -30.17
C ALA A 429 -7.15 6.11 -31.38
N ALA A 430 -6.39 5.03 -31.14
CA ALA A 430 -5.72 4.24 -32.17
C ALA A 430 -6.50 2.99 -32.65
N TYR A 431 -7.34 2.41 -31.80
CA TYR A 431 -8.06 1.16 -32.04
C TYR A 431 -9.58 1.33 -31.94
N ASP A 432 -10.30 0.44 -32.63
CA ASP A 432 -11.69 0.12 -32.28
C ASP A 432 -11.66 -0.85 -31.11
N LEU A 433 -11.80 -0.31 -29.90
CA LEU A 433 -11.60 -1.04 -28.65
C LEU A 433 -12.91 -1.66 -28.17
N ARG A 434 -12.88 -2.96 -27.90
CA ARG A 434 -13.85 -3.66 -27.07
C ARG A 434 -13.22 -3.99 -25.72
N LEU A 435 -13.93 -3.65 -24.64
CA LEU A 435 -13.56 -4.01 -23.27
C LEU A 435 -14.60 -5.02 -22.77
N GLU A 436 -14.16 -6.02 -22.02
CA GLU A 436 -15.01 -7.05 -21.43
C GLU A 436 -14.55 -7.32 -19.98
N PHE A 437 -15.50 -7.41 -19.06
CA PHE A 437 -15.23 -7.86 -17.68
C PHE A 437 -15.46 -9.36 -17.59
N ILE A 438 -14.45 -10.10 -17.15
CA ILE A 438 -14.49 -11.57 -17.05
C ILE A 438 -14.24 -12.03 -15.62
N GLN A 439 -14.97 -13.05 -15.20
CA GLN A 439 -14.81 -13.70 -13.89
C GLN A 439 -14.24 -15.11 -14.00
N GLU A 440 -14.44 -15.75 -15.16
CA GLU A 440 -14.10 -17.15 -15.40
C GLU A 440 -13.16 -17.29 -16.60
N ASP A 441 -12.25 -18.25 -16.51
CA ASP A 441 -11.28 -18.71 -17.52
C ASP A 441 -11.91 -19.13 -18.86
N THR A 442 -13.15 -19.60 -18.82
CA THR A 442 -13.94 -19.98 -20.01
C THR A 442 -14.61 -18.78 -20.71
N ALA A 443 -14.70 -17.62 -20.08
CA ALA A 443 -15.39 -16.46 -20.66
C ALA A 443 -14.77 -16.00 -22.00
N PRO A 444 -13.43 -15.95 -22.16
CA PRO A 444 -12.78 -15.64 -23.43
C PRO A 444 -13.18 -16.57 -24.59
N GLU A 445 -13.59 -17.81 -24.33
CA GLU A 445 -13.99 -18.77 -25.37
C GLU A 445 -15.19 -18.30 -26.20
N LYS A 446 -16.02 -17.40 -25.67
CA LYS A 446 -17.15 -16.82 -26.42
C LYS A 446 -16.68 -15.97 -27.62
N GLU A 447 -15.41 -15.55 -27.62
CA GLU A 447 -14.82 -14.67 -28.63
C GLU A 447 -14.07 -15.40 -29.76
N TYR A 448 -14.01 -16.75 -29.75
CA TYR A 448 -13.26 -17.51 -30.76
C TYR A 448 -13.55 -17.10 -32.22
N ALA A 449 -14.81 -16.74 -32.53
CA ALA A 449 -15.20 -16.41 -33.90
C ALA A 449 -14.69 -15.04 -34.38
N THR A 450 -14.47 -14.11 -33.46
CA THR A 450 -14.16 -12.69 -33.73
C THR A 450 -12.67 -12.39 -33.55
N LEU A 451 -11.93 -13.22 -32.79
CA LEU A 451 -10.54 -12.97 -32.41
C LEU A 451 -9.55 -12.77 -33.56
N LYS A 452 -9.80 -13.39 -34.72
CA LYS A 452 -9.01 -13.21 -35.94
C LYS A 452 -8.93 -11.78 -36.46
N GLU A 453 -9.74 -10.88 -35.90
CA GLU A 453 -9.86 -9.48 -36.33
C GLU A 453 -9.13 -8.51 -35.39
N TYR A 454 -8.60 -8.99 -34.25
CA TYR A 454 -7.98 -8.14 -33.22
C TYR A 454 -6.47 -8.11 -33.33
N SER A 455 -5.91 -6.93 -33.62
CA SER A 455 -4.46 -6.71 -33.67
C SER A 455 -3.84 -6.49 -32.29
N LEU A 456 -4.66 -6.24 -31.26
CA LEU A 456 -4.24 -6.09 -29.87
C LEU A 456 -5.17 -6.88 -28.96
N LEU A 457 -4.61 -7.72 -28.09
CA LEU A 457 -5.28 -8.36 -26.97
C LEU A 457 -4.61 -7.90 -25.67
N VAL A 458 -5.38 -7.39 -24.72
CA VAL A 458 -4.89 -7.07 -23.37
C VAL A 458 -5.60 -7.94 -22.36
N LEU A 459 -4.84 -8.57 -21.47
CA LEU A 459 -5.36 -9.31 -20.32
C LEU A 459 -4.93 -8.59 -19.05
N ALA A 460 -5.86 -7.98 -18.33
CA ALA A 460 -5.57 -7.38 -17.05
C ALA A 460 -6.25 -8.11 -15.90
N GLY A 461 -5.46 -8.42 -14.88
CA GLY A 461 -5.92 -9.08 -13.68
C GLY A 461 -4.81 -9.17 -12.65
N HIS A 462 -5.18 -9.39 -11.40
CA HIS A 462 -4.21 -9.50 -10.31
C HIS A 462 -3.30 -10.71 -10.53
N GLY A 463 -1.98 -10.51 -10.40
CA GLY A 463 -1.02 -11.59 -10.57
C GLY A 463 -0.83 -12.37 -9.26
N ASP A 464 -0.82 -13.69 -9.35
CA ASP A 464 -0.41 -14.55 -8.23
C ASP A 464 1.11 -14.78 -8.32
N GLY A 465 1.87 -14.15 -7.41
CA GLY A 465 3.33 -14.23 -7.40
C GLY A 465 3.87 -15.65 -7.19
N GLU A 466 3.11 -16.54 -6.55
CA GLU A 466 3.55 -17.91 -6.24
C GLU A 466 3.24 -18.87 -7.39
N LEU A 467 2.07 -18.73 -8.02
CA LEU A 467 1.59 -19.65 -9.05
C LEU A 467 1.67 -19.09 -10.47
N HIS A 468 2.09 -17.83 -10.61
CA HIS A 468 2.30 -17.13 -11.89
C HIS A 468 1.04 -17.02 -12.75
N ARG A 469 -0.13 -16.96 -12.10
CA ARG A 469 -1.47 -16.94 -12.72
C ARG A 469 -2.03 -15.52 -12.78
N ILE A 470 -2.97 -15.28 -13.69
CA ILE A 470 -3.79 -14.05 -13.70
C ILE A 470 -5.13 -14.35 -13.04
N ARG A 471 -5.42 -13.72 -11.91
CA ARG A 471 -6.69 -13.86 -11.20
C ARG A 471 -7.77 -13.00 -11.86
N LEU A 472 -8.86 -13.65 -12.23
CA LEU A 472 -10.03 -13.06 -12.86
C LEU A 472 -11.13 -12.75 -11.85
N GLY A 473 -11.38 -13.67 -10.90
CA GLY A 473 -12.49 -13.60 -9.95
C GLY A 473 -12.08 -13.72 -8.49
N GLU A 474 -13.03 -13.50 -7.57
CA GLU A 474 -12.80 -13.60 -6.12
C GLU A 474 -12.58 -15.03 -5.62
N GLY A 475 -12.95 -16.02 -6.44
CA GLY A 475 -12.85 -17.44 -6.13
C GLY A 475 -11.44 -17.97 -5.90
N THR A 476 -11.38 -19.16 -5.32
CA THR A 476 -10.16 -19.98 -5.17
C THR A 476 -10.17 -21.20 -6.08
N GLU A 477 -11.30 -21.46 -6.72
CA GLU A 477 -11.45 -22.46 -7.76
C GLU A 477 -10.62 -22.12 -8.99
N GLU A 478 -10.20 -23.15 -9.73
CA GLU A 478 -9.33 -22.99 -10.90
C GLU A 478 -9.93 -22.05 -11.95
N SER A 479 -11.25 -22.10 -12.15
CA SER A 479 -11.94 -21.26 -13.13
C SER A 479 -11.80 -19.75 -12.86
N ALA A 480 -11.42 -19.34 -11.64
CA ALA A 480 -11.19 -17.93 -11.32
C ALA A 480 -9.80 -17.42 -11.76
N TYR A 481 -8.99 -18.23 -12.43
CA TYR A 481 -7.61 -17.93 -12.82
C TYR A 481 -7.38 -18.24 -14.30
N LEU A 482 -6.49 -17.49 -14.95
CA LEU A 482 -5.85 -17.90 -16.20
C LEU A 482 -4.41 -18.33 -15.90
N ASP A 483 -4.07 -19.56 -16.27
CA ASP A 483 -2.78 -20.17 -16.08
C ASP A 483 -2.37 -21.13 -17.22
N GLN A 484 -1.29 -21.89 -17.01
CA GLN A 484 -0.72 -22.77 -18.05
C GLN A 484 -1.57 -24.03 -18.32
N THR A 485 -2.56 -24.33 -17.48
CA THR A 485 -3.46 -25.48 -17.61
C THR A 485 -4.65 -25.17 -18.53
N ASP A 486 -4.90 -23.90 -18.83
CA ASP A 486 -6.00 -23.41 -19.67
C ASP A 486 -5.79 -23.67 -21.16
N THR A 487 -5.93 -24.92 -21.56
CA THR A 487 -5.79 -25.31 -22.98
C THR A 487 -6.82 -24.63 -23.89
N GLY A 488 -7.97 -24.19 -23.36
CA GLY A 488 -8.94 -23.35 -24.07
C GLY A 488 -8.34 -21.99 -24.42
N PHE A 489 -7.74 -21.32 -23.44
CA PHE A 489 -7.03 -20.06 -23.67
C PHE A 489 -5.88 -20.19 -24.68
N CYS A 490 -5.16 -21.31 -24.68
CA CYS A 490 -4.13 -21.56 -25.69
C CYS A 490 -4.69 -21.59 -27.12
N LYS A 491 -5.82 -22.28 -27.33
CA LYS A 491 -6.51 -22.31 -28.63
C LYS A 491 -7.00 -20.93 -29.04
N LEU A 492 -7.38 -20.12 -28.06
CA LEU A 492 -7.87 -18.78 -28.27
C LEU A 492 -6.78 -17.91 -28.90
N LEU A 493 -5.58 -17.94 -28.34
CA LEU A 493 -4.45 -17.17 -28.85
C LEU A 493 -4.00 -17.56 -30.26
N ASP A 494 -4.16 -18.83 -30.64
CA ASP A 494 -3.82 -19.29 -32.00
C ASP A 494 -4.71 -18.68 -33.09
N THR A 495 -5.91 -18.19 -32.73
CA THR A 495 -6.84 -17.56 -33.67
C THR A 495 -6.50 -16.10 -34.01
N LEU A 496 -5.63 -15.44 -33.23
CA LEU A 496 -5.24 -14.04 -33.45
C LEU A 496 -4.52 -13.85 -34.80
N PRO A 497 -4.49 -12.65 -35.39
CA PRO A 497 -3.58 -12.33 -36.49
C PRO A 497 -2.11 -12.68 -36.17
N PRO A 498 -1.30 -13.12 -37.16
CA PRO A 498 0.11 -13.45 -36.93
C PRO A 498 0.96 -12.28 -36.43
N ASP A 499 0.54 -11.05 -36.68
CA ASP A 499 1.18 -9.80 -36.26
C ASP A 499 0.51 -9.16 -35.04
N ALA A 500 -0.40 -9.87 -34.38
CA ALA A 500 -1.07 -9.35 -33.19
C ALA A 500 -0.11 -9.18 -32.00
N HIS A 501 -0.47 -8.23 -31.13
CA HIS A 501 0.22 -7.95 -29.88
C HIS A 501 -0.64 -8.40 -28.70
N ILE A 502 -0.03 -9.09 -27.74
CA ILE A 502 -0.67 -9.58 -26.51
C ILE A 502 -0.01 -8.88 -25.34
N PHE A 503 -0.77 -8.11 -24.57
CA PHE A 503 -0.28 -7.43 -23.37
C PHE A 503 -0.90 -8.07 -22.12
N LEU A 504 -0.06 -8.72 -21.31
CA LEU A 504 -0.43 -9.29 -20.03
C LEU A 504 -0.20 -8.24 -18.94
N PHE A 505 -1.22 -7.43 -18.68
CA PHE A 505 -1.20 -6.41 -17.63
C PHE A 505 -1.48 -7.05 -16.26
N SER A 506 -0.50 -7.81 -15.77
CA SER A 506 -0.56 -8.52 -14.50
C SER A 506 0.81 -8.58 -13.82
N CYS A 507 0.81 -8.55 -12.48
CA CYS A 507 2.03 -8.73 -11.70
C CYS A 507 2.63 -10.12 -11.98
N TYR A 508 3.96 -10.20 -12.09
CA TYR A 508 4.69 -11.48 -12.17
C TYR A 508 4.33 -12.45 -13.31
N ALA A 509 3.44 -12.09 -14.24
CA ALA A 509 3.06 -13.00 -15.34
C ALA A 509 4.25 -13.40 -16.23
N GLY A 510 5.34 -12.63 -16.25
CA GLY A 510 6.59 -12.92 -16.95
C GLY A 510 7.78 -13.17 -16.01
N ILE A 511 7.56 -13.55 -14.75
CA ILE A 511 8.64 -13.76 -13.78
C ILE A 511 9.71 -14.74 -14.29
N GLY A 512 10.99 -14.42 -14.08
CA GLY A 512 12.11 -15.20 -14.65
C GLY A 512 12.40 -14.93 -16.14
N GLY A 513 11.61 -14.08 -16.81
CA GLY A 513 11.82 -13.66 -18.20
C GLY A 513 11.69 -14.81 -19.20
N GLU A 514 12.40 -14.70 -20.34
CA GLU A 514 12.37 -15.69 -21.46
C GLU A 514 12.72 -17.13 -21.07
N LYS A 515 13.40 -17.33 -19.93
CA LYS A 515 13.85 -18.64 -19.46
C LYS A 515 13.01 -19.17 -18.29
N GLY A 516 12.10 -18.35 -17.76
CA GLY A 516 11.24 -18.73 -16.64
C GLY A 516 10.13 -19.67 -17.09
N ASP A 517 9.63 -20.48 -16.15
CA ASP A 517 8.36 -21.16 -16.32
C ASP A 517 7.26 -20.22 -15.84
N ASN A 518 6.61 -19.52 -16.76
CA ASN A 518 5.66 -18.46 -16.44
C ASN A 518 4.53 -18.38 -17.48
N PHE A 519 3.46 -17.66 -17.14
CA PHE A 519 2.28 -17.54 -17.99
C PHE A 519 2.55 -16.79 -19.30
N ALA A 520 3.46 -15.81 -19.31
CA ALA A 520 3.85 -15.10 -20.52
C ALA A 520 4.52 -16.03 -21.56
N ASN A 521 5.40 -16.93 -21.11
CA ASN A 521 6.05 -17.91 -21.98
C ASN A 521 5.07 -18.98 -22.46
N TYR A 522 4.11 -19.38 -21.62
CA TYR A 522 2.99 -20.23 -22.04
C TYR A 522 2.17 -19.56 -23.14
N ALA A 523 1.70 -18.32 -22.92
CA ALA A 523 0.96 -17.55 -23.92
C ALA A 523 1.76 -17.39 -25.24
N ALA A 524 3.06 -17.11 -25.15
CA ALA A 524 3.93 -17.01 -26.32
C ALA A 524 4.08 -18.34 -27.08
N SER A 525 4.06 -19.47 -26.38
CA SER A 525 4.08 -20.81 -26.99
C SER A 525 2.79 -21.14 -27.73
N CYS A 526 1.66 -20.63 -27.23
CA CYS A 526 0.33 -20.76 -27.83
C CYS A 526 0.10 -19.82 -29.02
N ALA A 527 0.89 -18.75 -29.11
CA ALA A 527 0.70 -17.65 -30.05
C ALA A 527 1.92 -17.44 -30.98
N PRO A 528 2.40 -18.47 -31.72
CA PRO A 528 3.58 -18.32 -32.55
C PRO A 528 3.37 -17.26 -33.64
N GLY A 529 4.38 -16.41 -33.84
CA GLY A 529 4.39 -15.22 -34.69
C GLY A 529 4.11 -13.91 -33.94
N ARG A 530 3.36 -13.95 -32.83
CA ARG A 530 2.83 -12.77 -32.13
C ARG A 530 3.81 -12.21 -31.10
N THR A 531 3.59 -10.95 -30.71
CA THR A 531 4.38 -10.28 -29.66
C THR A 531 3.68 -10.40 -28.31
N VAL A 532 4.36 -10.97 -27.30
CA VAL A 532 3.85 -10.98 -25.91
C VAL A 532 4.64 -9.98 -25.06
N ILE A 533 3.91 -9.10 -24.35
CA ILE A 533 4.43 -8.09 -23.43
C ILE A 533 3.91 -8.44 -22.03
N SER A 534 4.80 -8.52 -21.03
CA SER A 534 4.42 -8.87 -19.65
C SER A 534 5.43 -8.35 -18.64
N SER A 535 5.02 -8.26 -17.37
CA SER A 535 5.90 -7.87 -16.26
C SER A 535 6.58 -9.05 -15.58
N THR A 536 7.85 -8.89 -15.25
CA THR A 536 8.63 -9.83 -14.43
C THR A 536 8.46 -9.60 -12.92
N THR A 537 7.79 -8.50 -12.52
CA THR A 537 7.68 -8.02 -11.13
C THR A 537 6.29 -7.41 -10.85
N ILE A 538 6.09 -6.87 -9.65
CA ILE A 538 4.91 -6.06 -9.30
C ILE A 538 4.86 -4.83 -10.20
N ILE A 539 3.67 -4.54 -10.74
CA ILE A 539 3.41 -3.35 -11.55
C ILE A 539 2.20 -2.60 -11.01
N ASN A 540 2.21 -1.29 -11.21
CA ASN A 540 1.03 -0.44 -11.09
C ASN A 540 0.73 0.17 -12.46
N ALA A 541 -0.46 0.74 -12.66
CA ALA A 541 -0.84 1.33 -13.95
C ALA A 541 0.09 2.49 -14.38
N GLY A 542 0.69 3.21 -13.43
CA GLY A 542 1.64 4.30 -13.68
C GLY A 542 3.03 3.85 -14.12
N ALA A 543 3.37 2.57 -13.95
CA ALA A 543 4.62 1.98 -14.41
C ALA A 543 4.65 1.79 -15.94
N ILE A 544 3.49 1.82 -16.60
CA ILE A 544 3.36 1.59 -18.03
C ILE A 544 3.59 2.90 -18.78
N THR A 545 4.46 2.87 -19.77
CA THR A 545 4.60 3.91 -20.79
C THR A 545 4.27 3.31 -22.14
N VAL A 546 3.20 3.76 -22.79
CA VAL A 546 2.90 3.39 -24.18
C VAL A 546 3.96 4.04 -25.08
N GLU A 547 4.69 3.24 -25.85
CA GLU A 547 5.77 3.73 -26.73
C GLU A 547 5.24 3.97 -28.15
N THR A 548 4.44 3.03 -28.66
CA THR A 548 3.70 3.18 -29.91
C THR A 548 2.28 2.69 -29.74
N GLU A 549 1.30 3.46 -30.21
CA GLU A 549 -0.09 3.04 -30.15
C GLU A 549 -0.39 1.96 -31.20
N TYR A 550 0.09 2.08 -32.44
CA TYR A 550 -0.06 1.05 -33.48
C TYR A 550 1.22 0.86 -34.33
N PRO A 551 1.78 -0.37 -34.42
CA PRO A 551 1.44 -1.53 -33.59
C PRO A 551 1.71 -1.23 -32.11
N PHE A 552 0.89 -1.79 -31.22
CA PHE A 552 0.96 -1.47 -29.79
C PHE A 552 2.28 -1.94 -29.17
N THR A 553 3.04 -1.02 -28.59
CA THR A 553 4.18 -1.36 -27.74
C THR A 553 4.14 -0.54 -26.48
N ALA A 554 4.56 -1.15 -25.37
CA ALA A 554 4.62 -0.49 -24.08
C ALA A 554 5.88 -0.92 -23.34
N ARG A 555 6.47 0.03 -22.62
CA ARG A 555 7.54 -0.21 -21.66
C ARG A 555 6.97 -0.22 -20.26
N ILE A 556 7.36 -1.22 -19.47
CA ILE A 556 7.04 -1.30 -18.05
C ILE A 556 8.27 -0.82 -17.28
N ASN A 557 8.22 0.41 -16.80
CA ASN A 557 9.24 0.94 -15.91
C ASN A 557 9.03 0.28 -14.54
N ALA A 558 9.92 -0.61 -14.10
CA ALA A 558 9.84 -1.09 -12.73
C ALA A 558 9.92 0.12 -11.80
N ALA A 559 8.85 0.38 -11.04
CA ALA A 559 8.93 1.34 -9.97
C ALA A 559 10.08 0.88 -9.04
N GLU A 560 11.07 1.75 -8.85
CA GLU A 560 11.96 1.63 -7.70
C GLU A 560 11.06 1.42 -6.47
N ARG A 561 11.33 0.36 -5.71
CA ARG A 561 10.51 -0.09 -4.59
C ARG A 561 10.11 1.10 -3.70
N PHE A 562 8.85 1.50 -3.76
CA PHE A 562 8.27 2.34 -2.71
C PHE A 562 7.68 1.42 -1.64
N PRO A 563 8.12 1.50 -0.37
CA PRO A 563 7.60 0.66 0.68
C PRO A 563 6.30 1.27 1.20
N TYR A 564 5.17 0.83 0.67
CA TYR A 564 3.92 0.89 1.42
C TYR A 564 3.55 -0.54 1.78
N ASN A 565 3.69 -0.87 3.07
CA ASN A 565 3.11 -2.06 3.70
C ASN A 565 3.57 -3.43 3.15
N MET A 566 4.85 -3.79 3.26
CA MET A 566 5.18 -5.22 3.28
C MET A 566 4.71 -5.84 4.60
N ASP A 567 3.93 -6.93 4.52
CA ASP A 567 3.63 -7.77 5.67
C ASP A 567 4.94 -8.34 6.24
N PRO A 568 5.29 -8.11 7.52
CA PRO A 568 6.43 -8.74 8.18
C PRO A 568 6.39 -10.29 8.18
N ARG A 569 5.33 -10.93 7.68
CA ARG A 569 5.25 -12.39 7.44
C ARG A 569 5.95 -12.88 6.18
N GLN A 570 6.35 -12.02 5.23
CA GLN A 570 7.21 -12.47 4.12
C GLN A 570 8.63 -12.75 4.63
N LYS A 571 8.87 -14.00 5.03
CA LYS A 571 10.22 -14.53 5.28
C LYS A 571 11.02 -14.42 3.99
N TYR A 572 11.93 -13.45 3.93
CA TYR A 572 12.99 -13.47 2.93
C TYR A 572 13.84 -14.73 3.13
N ASN A 573 14.09 -15.43 2.03
CA ASN A 573 15.21 -16.36 1.93
C ASN A 573 16.50 -15.55 2.14
N THR A 574 17.21 -15.81 3.23
CA THR A 574 18.32 -15.01 3.74
C THR A 574 19.64 -15.31 3.02
N ASP A 575 19.67 -15.32 1.69
CA ASP A 575 20.94 -15.34 0.96
C ASP A 575 21.46 -13.90 0.74
N PRO A 576 22.51 -13.46 1.45
CA PRO A 576 23.05 -12.12 1.35
C PRO A 576 23.76 -11.85 0.02
N GLN A 577 23.98 -12.86 -0.83
CA GLN A 577 24.66 -12.71 -2.12
C GLN A 577 23.74 -12.26 -3.27
N GLN A 578 22.40 -12.32 -3.12
CA GLN A 578 21.49 -11.85 -4.17
C GLN A 578 21.15 -10.35 -4.09
N ASN A 579 21.40 -9.68 -2.96
CA ASN A 579 20.94 -8.30 -2.73
C ASN A 579 22.05 -7.23 -2.72
N LYS A 580 23.28 -7.57 -3.12
CA LYS A 580 24.34 -6.56 -3.34
C LYS A 580 24.62 -6.37 -4.82
N GLY A 581 24.07 -5.31 -5.39
CA GLY A 581 24.64 -4.66 -6.57
C GLY A 581 23.87 -4.74 -7.88
N GLN A 582 22.54 -4.51 -7.88
CA GLN A 582 21.79 -4.31 -9.13
C GLN A 582 20.77 -3.18 -9.00
N VAL A 583 21.23 -1.95 -9.23
CA VAL A 583 20.44 -1.00 -10.03
C VAL A 583 20.43 -1.59 -11.43
N ARG A 584 19.39 -2.34 -11.76
CA ARG A 584 19.15 -2.83 -13.11
C ARG A 584 17.86 -2.21 -13.61
N ASP A 585 17.95 -1.54 -14.75
CA ASP A 585 16.81 -1.36 -15.64
C ASP A 585 16.07 -2.70 -15.70
N ALA A 586 14.78 -2.70 -15.36
CA ALA A 586 14.00 -3.90 -15.51
C ALA A 586 13.92 -4.24 -17.01
N THR A 587 14.67 -5.27 -17.42
CA THR A 587 14.58 -5.83 -18.76
C THR A 587 13.18 -6.39 -18.94
N TYR A 588 12.40 -5.82 -19.85
CA TYR A 588 11.21 -6.47 -20.38
C TYR A 588 11.65 -7.61 -21.30
N THR A 589 10.84 -8.66 -21.33
CA THR A 589 10.99 -9.73 -22.30
C THR A 589 10.01 -9.46 -23.43
N VAL A 590 10.51 -9.09 -24.61
CA VAL A 590 9.75 -9.29 -25.85
C VAL A 590 10.01 -10.73 -26.26
N VAL A 591 9.12 -11.66 -25.91
CA VAL A 591 9.22 -13.01 -26.49
C VAL A 591 8.81 -12.90 -27.95
N LYS A 592 9.79 -12.71 -28.85
CA LYS A 592 9.55 -12.97 -30.27
C LYS A 592 9.63 -14.47 -30.45
N SER A 593 8.48 -15.11 -30.64
CA SER A 593 8.44 -16.50 -31.08
C SER A 593 9.30 -16.64 -32.34
N ARG A 594 10.20 -17.64 -32.38
CA ARG A 594 10.90 -17.97 -33.62
C ARG A 594 9.87 -18.38 -34.66
N THR A 595 9.92 -17.76 -35.84
CA THR A 595 9.26 -18.29 -37.03
C THR A 595 9.78 -19.71 -37.23
N ALA A 596 8.91 -20.72 -37.08
CA ALA A 596 9.25 -22.07 -37.46
C ALA A 596 9.71 -22.03 -38.91
N SER A 597 10.95 -22.47 -39.13
CA SER A 597 11.49 -22.59 -40.47
C SER A 597 10.71 -23.70 -41.19
N ALA A 598 10.59 -23.62 -42.53
CA ALA A 598 9.89 -24.64 -43.30
C ALA A 598 10.42 -26.08 -43.10
N SER A 599 11.61 -26.24 -42.50
CA SER A 599 12.16 -27.56 -42.12
C SER A 599 11.55 -28.16 -40.85
N ASP A 600 10.93 -27.37 -39.99
CA ASP A 600 10.35 -27.83 -38.72
C ASP A 600 8.96 -28.48 -38.93
N LEU A 601 8.30 -28.20 -40.06
CA LEU A 601 7.03 -28.83 -40.48
C LEU A 601 7.21 -30.16 -41.24
N ALA A 602 8.45 -30.61 -41.47
CA ALA A 602 8.75 -31.81 -42.24
C ALA A 602 8.95 -33.09 -41.39
N GLN A 603 8.73 -33.04 -40.07
CA GLN A 603 8.98 -34.19 -39.17
C GLN A 603 7.80 -34.59 -38.26
N ALA A 604 6.56 -34.33 -38.67
CA ALA A 604 5.41 -35.00 -38.05
C ALA A 604 5.19 -36.38 -38.72
N PRO A 605 5.28 -37.51 -37.99
CA PRO A 605 4.94 -38.81 -38.56
C PRO A 605 3.44 -38.86 -38.87
N ALA A 606 3.10 -39.27 -40.09
CA ALA A 606 1.74 -39.57 -40.50
C ALA A 606 1.17 -40.69 -39.62
N ALA A 607 0.41 -40.32 -38.60
CA ALA A 607 -0.42 -41.24 -37.84
C ALA A 607 -1.80 -41.32 -38.51
N VAL A 608 -1.98 -42.44 -39.21
CA VAL A 608 -3.25 -43.08 -39.55
C VAL A 608 -4.17 -43.10 -38.33
N ILE A 609 -5.47 -42.80 -38.50
CA ILE A 609 -6.61 -43.61 -38.03
C ILE A 609 -7.93 -43.06 -38.63
N ARG A 610 -8.84 -44.03 -38.79
CA ARG A 610 -10.19 -44.03 -39.38
C ARG A 610 -11.20 -43.11 -38.72
#